data_AF-A0A927QYP6-F1
#
_entry.id   AF-A0A927QYP6-F1
#
_cell.length_a   1.000
_cell.length_b   1.000
_cell.length_c   1.000
_cell.angle_alpha   90.00
_cell.angle_beta   90.00
_cell.angle_gamma   90.00
#
_symmetry.space_group_name_H-M   'P 1'
#
loop_
_entity.id
_entity.type
_entity.pdbx_description
1 polymer ?
#
loop_
_entity_poly.entity_id
_entity_poly.type
_entity_poly.pdbx_seq_one_letter_code
_entity_poly.pdbx_strand_id
1 'polypeptide(L)'
;MENSKYEKHYSEQGFWSKLKKHAKDAGSKVVYSGLLLYYALQSPSTPTKAKIQIYGALGYLILPIDIVPDMLPVVGYVDDLGALMLAIGAVAMNIDNSVKQKAKEKLKDLFGDDAVNHQDIIDIDAHIVE
;
A
#
# COMPACT_ATOMS: atom_id res chain seq x y z
N MET A 1 -37.31 14.23 -19.38
CA MET A 1 -35.98 13.71 -18.99
C MET A 1 -36.04 13.49 -17.50
N GLU A 2 -36.06 12.23 -17.08
CA GLU A 2 -36.18 11.87 -15.67
C GLU A 2 -34.81 12.09 -15.02
N ASN A 3 -34.66 13.20 -14.29
CA ASN A 3 -33.43 13.51 -13.57
C ASN A 3 -33.16 12.39 -12.56
N SER A 4 -32.11 11.64 -12.86
CA SER A 4 -31.80 10.38 -12.22
C SER A 4 -31.62 10.53 -10.70
N LYS A 5 -31.93 9.46 -9.97
CA LYS A 5 -31.79 9.26 -8.50
C LYS A 5 -30.49 9.80 -7.88
N TYR A 6 -29.46 10.03 -8.69
CA TYR A 6 -28.12 10.49 -8.31
C TYR A 6 -28.01 12.00 -8.13
N GLU A 7 -28.77 12.83 -8.87
CA GLU A 7 -28.70 14.30 -8.72
C GLU A 7 -29.17 14.77 -7.34
N LYS A 8 -30.15 14.07 -6.75
CA LYS A 8 -30.72 14.44 -5.44
C LYS A 8 -29.78 14.18 -4.24
N HIS A 9 -28.73 13.40 -4.44
CA HIS A 9 -27.80 13.00 -3.36
C HIS A 9 -26.37 13.50 -3.60
N TYR A 10 -26.11 14.18 -4.71
CA TYR A 10 -24.82 14.76 -5.00
C TYR A 10 -24.65 16.09 -4.25
N SER A 11 -23.55 16.22 -3.51
CA SER A 11 -23.05 17.50 -3.03
C SER A 11 -21.55 17.58 -3.30
N GLU A 12 -21.09 18.74 -3.73
CA GLU A 12 -19.67 18.98 -4.00
C GLU A 12 -18.83 18.73 -2.73
N GLN A 13 -19.32 19.17 -1.57
CA GLN A 13 -18.66 18.93 -0.28
C GLN A 13 -18.56 17.44 0.05
N GLY A 14 -19.64 16.67 -0.20
CA GLY A 14 -19.66 15.22 -0.01
C GLY A 14 -18.70 14.50 -0.94
N PHE A 15 -18.59 14.94 -2.20
CA PHE A 15 -17.60 14.44 -3.15
C PHE A 15 -16.18 14.65 -2.63
N TRP A 16 -15.79 15.87 -2.29
CA TRP A 16 -14.44 16.16 -1.80
C TRP A 16 -14.12 15.43 -0.49
N SER A 17 -15.10 15.30 0.41
CA SER A 17 -14.94 14.54 1.66
C SER A 17 -14.67 13.07 1.39
N LYS A 18 -15.46 12.42 0.52
CA LYS A 18 -15.24 11.02 0.13
C LYS A 18 -13.92 10.83 -0.61
N LEU A 19 -13.59 11.71 -1.55
CA LEU A 19 -12.35 11.63 -2.33
C LEU A 19 -11.13 11.70 -1.42
N LYS A 20 -11.06 12.70 -0.53
CA LYS A 20 -9.95 12.86 0.42
C LYS A 20 -9.81 11.65 1.33
N LYS A 21 -10.93 11.13 1.84
CA LYS A 21 -10.93 9.93 2.69
C LYS A 21 -10.38 8.73 1.93
N HIS A 22 -10.96 8.38 0.79
CA HIS A 22 -10.53 7.21 0.03
C HIS A 22 -9.09 7.35 -0.51
N ALA A 23 -8.66 8.54 -0.89
CA ALA A 23 -7.28 8.79 -1.28
C ALA A 23 -6.32 8.59 -0.10
N LYS A 24 -6.70 9.03 1.10
CA LYS A 24 -5.93 8.79 2.32
C LYS A 24 -5.87 7.30 2.66
N ASP A 25 -6.99 6.60 2.66
CA ASP A 25 -7.06 5.18 3.00
C ASP A 25 -6.25 4.34 2.01
N ALA A 26 -6.45 4.55 0.70
CA ALA A 26 -5.70 3.85 -0.34
C ALA A 26 -4.20 4.19 -0.31
N GLY A 27 -3.86 5.47 -0.15
CA GLY A 27 -2.48 5.93 -0.05
C GLY A 27 -1.76 5.35 1.17
N SER A 28 -2.43 5.33 2.32
CA SER A 28 -1.88 4.76 3.56
C SER A 28 -1.58 3.27 3.39
N LYS A 29 -2.47 2.54 2.70
CA LYS A 29 -2.28 1.11 2.40
C LYS A 29 -1.04 0.85 1.56
N VAL A 30 -0.92 1.54 0.42
CA VAL A 30 0.24 1.41 -0.49
C VAL A 30 1.53 1.79 0.21
N VAL A 31 1.53 2.92 0.93
CA VAL A 31 2.71 3.40 1.65
C VAL A 31 3.10 2.41 2.75
N TYR A 32 2.14 1.89 3.52
CA TYR A 32 2.44 0.90 4.56
C TYR A 32 3.08 -0.36 3.99
N SER A 33 2.51 -0.92 2.93
CA SER A 33 3.07 -2.09 2.24
C SER A 33 4.49 -1.85 1.76
N GLY A 34 4.76 -0.69 1.15
CA GLY A 34 6.11 -0.29 0.75
C GLY A 34 7.08 -0.14 1.94
N LEU A 35 6.62 0.45 3.05
CA LEU A 35 7.42 0.62 4.27
C LEU A 35 7.78 -0.72 4.92
N LEU A 36 6.86 -1.69 4.93
CA LEU A 36 7.14 -3.04 5.42
C LEU A 36 8.31 -3.68 4.65
N LEU A 37 8.25 -3.63 3.32
CA LEU A 37 9.33 -4.15 2.47
C LEU A 37 10.64 -3.36 2.66
N TYR A 38 10.56 -2.03 2.73
CA TYR A 38 11.72 -1.16 2.93
C TYR A 38 12.44 -1.41 4.26
N TYR A 39 11.70 -1.61 5.35
CA TYR A 39 12.30 -1.92 6.65
C TYR A 39 12.73 -3.38 6.78
N ALA A 40 12.04 -4.32 6.13
CA ALA A 40 12.51 -5.71 6.02
C ALA A 40 13.86 -5.77 5.29
N LEU A 41 14.03 -5.02 4.21
CA LEU A 41 15.30 -4.93 3.47
C LEU A 41 16.49 -4.52 4.35
N GLN A 42 16.24 -3.59 5.28
CA GLN A 42 17.24 -3.10 6.24
C GLN A 42 17.48 -4.06 7.41
N SER A 43 16.56 -4.99 7.65
CA SER A 43 16.71 -5.93 8.74
C SER A 43 17.91 -6.87 8.52
N PRO A 44 18.78 -7.06 9.52
CA PRO A 44 19.89 -8.01 9.42
C PRO A 44 19.40 -9.46 9.38
N SER A 45 18.18 -9.75 9.86
CA SER A 45 17.59 -11.09 9.84
C SER A 45 17.08 -11.50 8.45
N THR A 46 16.96 -10.57 7.50
CA THR A 46 16.44 -10.87 6.16
C THR A 46 17.51 -11.51 5.28
N PRO A 47 17.31 -12.74 4.78
CA PRO A 47 18.25 -13.43 3.90
C PRO A 47 18.44 -12.70 2.56
N THR A 48 19.62 -12.82 1.96
CA THR A 48 19.95 -12.17 0.67
C THR A 48 18.93 -12.47 -0.44
N LYS A 49 18.41 -13.71 -0.50
CA LYS A 49 17.37 -14.10 -1.47
C LYS A 49 16.08 -13.28 -1.30
N ALA A 50 15.65 -13.08 -0.06
CA ALA A 50 14.48 -12.25 0.26
C ALA A 50 14.74 -10.77 -0.09
N LYS A 51 15.96 -10.26 0.16
CA LYS A 51 16.34 -8.90 -0.24
C LYS A 51 16.24 -8.68 -1.75
N ILE A 52 16.62 -9.66 -2.57
CA ILE A 52 16.49 -9.59 -4.04
C ILE A 52 15.01 -9.48 -4.45
N GLN A 53 14.14 -10.28 -3.84
CA GLN A 53 12.69 -10.21 -4.11
C GLN A 53 12.11 -8.85 -3.73
N ILE A 54 12.52 -8.32 -2.57
CA ILE A 54 12.12 -6.98 -2.10
C ILE A 54 12.61 -5.89 -3.07
N TYR A 55 13.87 -5.95 -3.53
CA TYR A 55 14.38 -5.01 -4.53
C TYR A 55 13.59 -5.05 -5.83
N GLY A 56 13.17 -6.22 -6.29
CA GLY A 56 12.32 -6.34 -7.48
C GLY A 56 10.97 -5.62 -7.29
N ALA A 57 10.31 -5.86 -6.16
CA ALA A 57 9.01 -5.25 -5.86
C ALA A 57 9.09 -3.73 -5.63
N LEU A 58 10.06 -3.26 -4.84
CA LEU A 58 10.28 -1.83 -4.63
C LEU A 58 10.81 -1.13 -5.88
N GLY A 59 11.63 -1.81 -6.67
CA GLY A 59 12.09 -1.34 -7.97
C GLY A 59 10.92 -1.14 -8.93
N TYR A 60 9.97 -2.08 -8.98
CA TYR A 60 8.74 -1.93 -9.76
C TYR A 60 7.90 -0.74 -9.29
N LEU A 61 7.77 -0.55 -7.96
CA LEU A 61 7.03 0.58 -7.39
C LEU A 61 7.65 1.95 -7.71
N ILE A 62 8.99 2.04 -7.73
CA ILE A 62 9.73 3.32 -7.84
C ILE A 62 10.11 3.66 -9.29
N LEU A 63 10.39 2.66 -10.14
CA LEU A 63 10.84 2.89 -11.52
C LEU A 63 9.63 3.12 -12.44
N PRO A 64 9.44 4.33 -12.98
CA PRO A 64 8.33 4.64 -13.88
C PRO A 64 8.63 4.21 -15.34
N ILE A 65 9.32 3.08 -15.55
CA ILE A 65 9.85 2.71 -16.88
C ILE A 65 9.55 1.22 -17.17
N ASP A 66 8.45 1.01 -17.88
CA ASP A 66 8.25 0.02 -18.96
C ASP A 66 9.12 -1.25 -18.93
N ILE A 67 8.70 -2.26 -18.16
CA ILE A 67 9.01 -3.67 -18.50
C ILE A 67 7.90 -4.25 -19.41
N VAL A 68 6.72 -3.62 -19.44
CA VAL A 68 5.62 -3.97 -20.34
C VAL A 68 5.31 -2.76 -21.22
N PRO A 69 5.69 -2.77 -22.51
CA PRO A 69 5.30 -1.72 -23.45
C PRO A 69 3.77 -1.65 -23.54
N ASP A 70 3.23 -0.45 -23.36
CA ASP A 70 1.84 0.01 -23.49
C ASP A 70 0.82 -1.00 -24.04
N MET A 71 -0.06 -1.52 -23.17
CA MET A 71 -1.32 -2.17 -23.59
C MET A 71 -2.59 -1.77 -22.81
N LEU A 72 -2.53 -1.03 -21.69
CA LEU A 72 -3.75 -0.65 -20.94
C LEU A 72 -3.63 0.74 -20.28
N PRO A 73 -4.13 1.83 -20.90
CA PRO A 73 -3.93 3.20 -20.41
C PRO A 73 -4.66 3.58 -19.10
N VAL A 74 -5.24 2.64 -18.33
CA VAL A 74 -6.17 2.98 -17.23
C VAL A 74 -6.07 2.08 -15.97
N VAL A 75 -5.14 1.12 -15.87
CA VAL A 75 -5.06 0.21 -14.69
C VAL A 75 -3.62 -0.01 -14.22
N GLY A 76 -3.01 0.99 -13.58
CA GLY A 76 -1.67 0.87 -12.97
C GLY A 76 -1.71 0.58 -11.46
N TYR A 77 -2.48 1.37 -10.71
CA TYR A 77 -2.43 1.37 -9.24
C TYR A 77 -2.90 0.08 -8.55
N VAL A 78 -3.82 -0.67 -9.19
CA VAL A 78 -4.28 -1.97 -8.66
C VAL A 78 -3.17 -3.03 -8.78
N ASP A 79 -2.38 -2.95 -9.84
CA ASP A 79 -1.27 -3.88 -10.10
C ASP A 79 -0.11 -3.64 -9.12
N ASP A 80 0.22 -2.37 -8.83
CA ASP A 80 1.27 -2.02 -7.87
C ASP A 80 1.00 -2.55 -6.45
N LEU A 81 -0.24 -2.38 -5.95
CA LEU A 81 -0.62 -2.91 -4.64
C LEU A 81 -0.61 -4.45 -4.65
N GLY A 82 -1.04 -5.08 -5.75
CA GLY A 82 -0.95 -6.53 -5.93
C GLY A 82 0.50 -7.02 -5.85
N ALA A 83 1.42 -6.38 -6.57
CA ALA A 83 2.84 -6.70 -6.56
C ALA A 83 3.45 -6.53 -5.15
N LEU A 84 3.12 -5.45 -4.45
CA LEU A 84 3.56 -5.24 -3.07
C LEU A 84 3.04 -6.33 -2.13
N MET A 85 1.76 -6.69 -2.22
CA MET A 85 1.17 -7.74 -1.38
C MET A 85 1.77 -9.12 -1.67
N LEU A 86 2.05 -9.44 -2.94
CA LEU A 86 2.76 -10.67 -3.32
C LEU A 86 4.18 -10.71 -2.75
N ALA A 87 4.90 -9.59 -2.83
CA ALA A 87 6.24 -9.48 -2.26
C ALA A 87 6.24 -9.62 -0.74
N ILE A 88 5.27 -8.98 -0.06
CA ILE A 88 5.05 -9.13 1.38
C ILE A 88 4.81 -10.60 1.72
N GLY A 89 3.94 -11.29 0.99
CA GLY A 89 3.70 -12.72 1.19
C GLY A 89 4.96 -13.57 0.99
N ALA A 90 5.75 -13.28 -0.05
CA ALA A 90 7.00 -14.00 -0.33
C ALA A 90 8.07 -13.82 0.76
N VAL A 91 8.05 -12.69 1.49
CA VAL A 91 9.04 -12.38 2.52
C VAL A 91 8.46 -12.30 3.94
N ALA A 92 7.22 -12.74 4.15
CA ALA A 92 6.47 -12.58 5.40
C ALA A 92 7.25 -13.09 6.63
N MET A 93 7.95 -14.22 6.50
CA MET A 93 8.79 -14.81 7.56
C MET A 93 9.96 -13.91 8.00
N ASN A 94 10.29 -12.86 7.23
CA ASN A 94 11.34 -11.90 7.52
C ASN A 94 10.80 -10.54 8.01
N ILE A 95 9.48 -10.39 8.10
CA ILE A 95 8.80 -9.19 8.58
C ILE A 95 8.44 -9.41 10.06
N ASP A 96 9.40 -9.12 10.93
CA ASP A 96 9.21 -9.23 12.37
C ASP A 96 8.49 -8.00 12.98
N ASN A 97 8.24 -8.06 14.29
CA ASN A 97 7.61 -6.97 15.02
C ASN A 97 8.40 -5.65 14.97
N SER A 98 9.74 -5.69 14.86
CA SER A 98 10.55 -4.48 14.72
C SER A 98 10.31 -3.80 13.36
N VAL A 99 10.21 -4.59 12.29
CA VAL A 99 9.86 -4.10 10.95
C VAL A 99 8.47 -3.47 10.95
N LYS A 100 7.45 -4.19 11.47
CA LYS A 100 6.08 -3.68 11.57
C LYS A 100 6.00 -2.38 12.38
N GLN A 101 6.70 -2.32 13.51
CA GLN A 101 6.74 -1.12 14.34
C GLN A 101 7.33 0.08 13.59
N LYS A 102 8.51 -0.06 12.97
CA LYS A 102 9.13 1.02 12.19
C LYS A 102 8.25 1.49 11.03
N ALA A 103 7.59 0.56 10.35
CA ALA A 103 6.65 0.88 9.28
C ALA A 103 5.44 1.67 9.80
N LYS A 104 4.85 1.26 10.93
CA LYS A 104 3.72 1.98 11.56
C LYS A 104 4.11 3.36 12.08
N GLU A 105 5.26 3.48 12.72
CA GLU A 105 5.78 4.78 13.18
C GLU A 105 5.94 5.74 12.00
N LYS A 106 6.56 5.27 10.91
CA LYS A 106 6.72 6.12 9.72
C LYS A 106 5.38 6.43 9.04
N LEU A 107 4.44 5.49 9.02
CA LEU A 107 3.09 5.73 8.48
C LEU A 107 2.35 6.77 9.31
N LYS A 108 2.44 6.69 10.64
CA LYS A 108 1.87 7.68 11.58
C LYS A 108 2.41 9.08 11.30
N ASP A 109 3.73 9.21 11.09
CA ASP A 109 4.34 10.51 10.79
C ASP A 109 3.79 11.13 9.50
N LEU A 110 3.45 10.30 8.51
CA LEU A 110 3.01 10.75 7.18
C LEU A 110 1.50 11.00 7.10
N PHE A 111 0.70 10.14 7.73
CA PHE A 111 -0.76 10.10 7.56
C PHE A 111 -1.56 10.28 8.86
N GLY A 112 -0.89 10.28 10.03
CA GLY A 112 -1.53 10.42 11.33
C GLY A 112 -1.95 9.09 11.97
N ASP A 113 -2.41 9.18 13.22
CA ASP A 113 -2.81 8.02 14.03
C ASP A 113 -4.00 7.26 13.45
N ASP A 114 -4.92 7.94 12.77
CA ASP A 114 -6.11 7.32 12.18
C ASP A 114 -5.75 6.37 11.03
N ALA A 115 -4.64 6.62 10.32
CA ALA A 115 -4.16 5.72 9.28
C ALA A 115 -3.63 4.40 9.85
N VAL A 116 -2.84 4.45 10.92
CA VAL A 116 -2.28 3.25 11.57
C VAL A 116 -3.38 2.36 12.17
N ASN A 117 -4.45 2.98 12.67
CA ASN A 117 -5.58 2.29 13.27
C ASN A 117 -6.65 1.87 12.24
N HIS A 118 -6.43 2.13 10.95
CA HIS A 118 -7.38 1.76 9.90
C HIS A 118 -7.41 0.24 9.69
N GLN A 119 -8.61 -0.30 9.41
CA GLN A 119 -8.81 -1.75 9.27
C GLN A 119 -7.91 -2.37 8.19
N ASP A 120 -7.69 -1.69 7.06
CA ASP A 120 -6.78 -2.18 6.01
C ASP A 120 -5.35 -2.43 6.50
N ILE A 121 -4.84 -1.60 7.41
CA ILE A 121 -3.49 -1.74 7.96
C ILE A 121 -3.42 -2.91 8.94
N ILE A 122 -4.46 -3.04 9.77
CA ILE A 122 -4.63 -4.16 10.70
C ILE A 122 -4.73 -5.47 9.92
N ASP A 123 -5.49 -5.48 8.83
CA ASP A 123 -5.65 -6.64 7.97
C ASP A 123 -4.31 -7.04 7.33
N ILE A 124 -3.53 -6.09 6.79
CA ILE A 124 -2.19 -6.38 6.25
C ILE A 124 -1.32 -7.09 7.31
N ASP A 125 -1.29 -6.57 8.54
CA ASP A 125 -0.53 -7.18 9.62
C ASP A 125 -0.99 -8.58 9.97
N ALA A 126 -2.31 -8.81 9.97
CA ALA A 126 -2.93 -10.10 10.24
C ALA A 126 -2.64 -11.14 9.15
N HIS A 127 -2.33 -10.72 7.92
CA HIS A 127 -1.89 -11.62 6.85
C HIS A 127 -0.38 -11.94 6.90
N ILE A 128 0.40 -11.20 7.71
CA ILE A 128 1.84 -11.40 7.93
C ILE A 128 2.07 -12.18 9.24
N VAL A 129 1.10 -12.99 9.69
CA VAL A 129 1.21 -13.68 10.98
C VAL A 129 2.16 -14.89 10.88
N GLU A 130 2.89 -15.05 11.98
CA GLU A 130 4.01 -15.96 12.30
C GLU A 130 3.87 -17.41 11.86
#